data_AF-A0A8C1HZE0-F1
#
_entry.id   AF-A0A8C1HZE0-F1
#
_cell.length_a   1.000
_cell.length_b   1.000
_cell.length_c   1.000
_cell.angle_alpha   90.00
_cell.angle_beta   90.00
_cell.angle_gamma   90.00
#
_symmetry.space_group_name_H-M   'P 1'
#
loop_
_entity.id
_entity.type
_entity.pdbx_description
1 polymer ?
#
loop_
_entity_poly.entity_id
_entity_poly.type
_entity_poly.pdbx_seq_one_letter_code
_entity_poly.pdbx_strand_id
1 'polypeptide(L)'
;MADANDGERVDENELRGAAGGEDVMDEVIIEQGAVLLRGYVIERVTVEHPAIRVSHEDLGGRPQEADDPQIKEVVDQLLKIADDLNKNAELQHLISTVQSNCAQDVFMTVARSIFEDGINWGRIVALFHLAYRLIYQALTQNHFDIIKRIISWVLQFIKENISAWIRQQGGWSLHQASFSSRAHSSLIAHI
;
A
#
# COMPACT_ATOMS: atom_id res chain seq x y z
N MET A 1 -28.98 39.38 -58.00
CA MET A 1 -28.18 40.03 -56.95
C MET A 1 -27.85 38.91 -55.98
N ALA A 2 -26.66 38.26 -56.00
CA ALA A 2 -25.32 38.81 -55.70
C ALA A 2 -25.38 39.65 -54.41
N ASP A 3 -24.66 39.40 -53.33
CA ASP A 3 -23.25 39.02 -53.23
C ASP A 3 -22.87 38.70 -51.76
N ALA A 4 -22.08 37.64 -51.55
CA ALA A 4 -20.88 37.49 -50.69
C ALA A 4 -20.89 37.84 -49.17
N ASN A 5 -20.44 36.91 -48.29
CA ASN A 5 -19.05 36.68 -47.81
C ASN A 5 -18.65 37.72 -46.74
N ASP A 6 -18.20 37.41 -45.52
CA ASP A 6 -17.00 36.68 -45.05
C ASP A 6 -17.18 36.63 -43.49
N GLY A 7 -16.84 35.60 -42.72
CA GLY A 7 -15.48 35.21 -42.35
C GLY A 7 -15.33 35.16 -40.80
N GLU A 8 -14.42 34.30 -40.32
CA GLU A 8 -13.95 34.08 -38.92
C GLU A 8 -14.82 33.18 -38.01
N ARG A 9 -14.52 31.88 -37.87
CA ARG A 9 -13.45 31.24 -37.04
C ARG A 9 -13.44 31.69 -35.57
N VAL A 10 -14.01 30.87 -34.70
CA VAL A 10 -13.57 30.71 -33.30
C VAL A 10 -13.78 29.22 -32.95
N ASP A 11 -12.77 28.40 -33.24
CA ASP A 11 -11.72 27.94 -32.31
C ASP A 11 -12.13 26.63 -31.65
N GLU A 12 -11.63 25.56 -32.27
CA GLU A 12 -11.48 24.23 -31.72
C GLU A 12 -10.54 24.33 -30.51
N ASN A 13 -11.09 24.50 -29.31
CA ASN A 13 -10.37 24.13 -28.11
C ASN A 13 -11.01 22.87 -27.54
N GLU A 14 -10.56 21.75 -28.09
CA GLU A 14 -10.24 20.57 -27.31
C GLU A 14 -9.74 20.99 -25.93
N LEU A 15 -10.19 20.28 -24.88
CA LEU A 15 -9.43 19.93 -23.68
C LEU A 15 -10.43 19.57 -22.58
N ARG A 16 -10.91 18.32 -22.62
CA ARG A 16 -11.21 17.58 -21.38
C ARG A 16 -11.26 16.07 -21.58
N GLY A 17 -10.35 15.55 -22.41
CA GLY A 17 -9.97 14.14 -22.36
C GLY A 17 -8.78 13.97 -21.42
N ALA A 18 -9.00 13.79 -20.12
CA ALA A 18 -7.93 13.37 -19.19
C ALA A 18 -8.41 12.74 -17.86
N ALA A 19 -9.68 12.34 -17.71
CA ALA A 19 -10.08 11.61 -16.49
C ALA A 19 -9.57 10.16 -16.49
N GLY A 20 -9.36 9.56 -17.67
CA GLY A 20 -8.97 8.14 -17.77
C GLY A 20 -7.50 7.84 -17.44
N GLY A 21 -6.59 8.81 -17.49
CA GLY A 21 -5.16 8.56 -17.22
C GLY A 21 -4.86 8.44 -15.73
N GLU A 22 -5.52 9.26 -14.92
CA GLU A 22 -5.34 9.32 -13.47
C GLU A 22 -6.00 8.13 -12.76
N ASP A 23 -7.23 7.79 -13.14
CA ASP A 23 -7.97 6.64 -12.58
C ASP A 23 -7.27 5.30 -12.88
N VAL A 24 -6.71 5.14 -14.08
CA VAL A 24 -5.98 3.91 -14.47
C VAL A 24 -4.66 3.77 -13.71
N MET A 25 -3.94 4.87 -13.48
CA MET A 25 -2.70 4.82 -12.69
C MET A 25 -2.97 4.47 -11.23
N ASP A 26 -4.05 4.98 -10.65
CA ASP A 26 -4.45 4.60 -9.30
C ASP A 26 -4.88 3.15 -9.23
N GLU A 27 -5.62 2.64 -10.21
CA GLU A 27 -5.98 1.23 -10.28
C GLU A 27 -4.72 0.34 -10.28
N VAL A 28 -3.70 0.67 -11.09
CA VAL A 28 -2.42 -0.05 -11.10
C VAL A 28 -1.70 0.02 -9.74
N ILE A 29 -1.65 1.20 -9.10
CA ILE A 29 -1.04 1.36 -7.78
C ILE A 29 -1.76 0.51 -6.74
N ILE A 30 -3.09 0.44 -6.79
CA ILE A 30 -3.88 -0.36 -5.85
C ILE A 30 -3.71 -1.86 -6.11
N GLU A 31 -3.72 -2.30 -7.37
CA GLU A 31 -3.47 -3.69 -7.73
C GLU A 31 -2.09 -4.14 -7.25
N GLN A 32 -1.05 -3.34 -7.51
CA GLN A 32 0.30 -3.61 -7.02
C GLN A 32 0.38 -3.61 -5.50
N GLY A 33 -0.24 -2.63 -4.82
CA GLY A 33 -0.30 -2.57 -3.36
C GLY A 33 -0.93 -3.82 -2.74
N ALA A 34 -1.93 -4.40 -3.41
CA ALA A 34 -2.58 -5.63 -2.97
C ALA A 34 -1.64 -6.84 -3.09
N VAL A 35 -0.92 -6.96 -4.19
CA VAL A 35 0.07 -8.02 -4.41
C VAL A 35 1.21 -7.92 -3.38
N LEU A 36 1.72 -6.70 -3.16
CA LEU A 36 2.79 -6.45 -2.19
C LEU A 36 2.37 -6.75 -0.76
N LEU A 37 1.16 -6.36 -0.34
CA LEU A 37 0.65 -6.69 0.99
C LEU A 37 0.52 -8.21 1.17
N ARG A 38 -0.01 -8.93 0.18
CA ARG A 38 -0.12 -10.39 0.24
C ARG A 38 1.25 -11.05 0.35
N GLY A 39 2.19 -10.67 -0.50
CA GLY A 39 3.57 -11.18 -0.48
C GLY A 39 4.25 -10.91 0.87
N TYR A 40 4.13 -9.68 1.38
CA TYR A 40 4.64 -9.29 2.70
C TYR A 40 4.07 -10.18 3.81
N VAL A 41 2.75 -10.41 3.84
CA VAL A 41 2.12 -11.26 4.85
C VAL A 41 2.61 -12.70 4.76
N ILE A 42 2.66 -13.28 3.56
CA ILE A 42 3.06 -14.69 3.36
C ILE A 42 4.49 -14.92 3.84
N GLU A 43 5.42 -14.07 3.42
CA GLU A 43 6.82 -14.16 3.83
C GLU A 43 6.95 -13.98 5.35
N ARG A 44 6.24 -12.99 5.92
CA ARG A 44 6.29 -12.73 7.36
C ARG A 44 5.74 -13.89 8.20
N VAL A 45 4.59 -14.44 7.83
CA VAL A 45 4.02 -15.63 8.49
C VAL A 45 4.96 -16.82 8.36
N THR A 46 5.57 -17.02 7.18
CA THR A 46 6.48 -18.15 6.94
C THR A 46 7.73 -18.07 7.83
N VAL A 47 8.27 -16.87 8.02
CA VAL A 47 9.44 -16.62 8.89
C VAL A 47 9.09 -16.74 10.37
N GLU A 48 8.01 -16.09 10.83
CA GLU A 48 7.64 -16.04 12.25
C GLU A 48 6.94 -17.32 12.74
N HIS A 49 6.19 -17.99 11.85
CA HIS A 49 5.32 -19.11 12.17
C HIS A 49 5.39 -20.22 11.09
N PRO A 50 6.50 -20.96 10.98
CA PRO A 50 6.75 -21.93 9.90
C PRO A 50 5.76 -23.12 9.88
N ALA A 51 4.98 -23.32 10.94
CA ALA A 51 3.92 -24.31 11.01
C ALA A 51 2.64 -23.91 10.25
N ILE A 52 2.45 -22.61 9.98
CA ILE A 52 1.29 -22.08 9.28
C ILE A 52 1.66 -21.94 7.80
N ARG A 53 0.90 -22.61 6.93
CA ARG A 53 1.03 -22.46 5.47
C ARG A 53 -0.04 -21.50 4.98
N VAL A 54 0.38 -20.45 4.30
CA VAL A 54 -0.49 -19.43 3.71
C VAL A 54 -0.12 -19.28 2.24
N SER A 55 -1.12 -19.30 1.37
CA SER A 55 -0.99 -19.04 -0.06
C SER A 55 -1.57 -17.68 -0.43
N HIS A 56 -1.28 -17.21 -1.65
CA HIS A 56 -1.92 -16.01 -2.19
C HIS A 56 -3.45 -16.14 -2.25
N GLU A 57 -3.96 -17.35 -2.50
CA GLU A 57 -5.38 -17.64 -2.61
C GLU A 57 -6.10 -17.52 -1.25
N ASP A 58 -5.44 -17.94 -0.16
CA ASP A 58 -5.93 -17.77 1.21
C ASP A 58 -6.11 -16.29 1.59
N LEU A 59 -5.33 -15.41 0.95
CA LEU A 59 -5.39 -13.97 1.10
C LEU A 59 -6.22 -13.27 0.00
N GLY A 60 -6.91 -14.03 -0.86
CA GLY A 60 -7.79 -13.52 -1.91
C GLY A 60 -7.08 -13.02 -3.19
N GLY A 61 -5.82 -13.41 -3.40
CA GLY A 61 -5.06 -13.18 -4.64
C GLY A 61 -5.14 -14.34 -5.64
N ARG A 62 -4.56 -14.14 -6.82
CA ARG A 62 -4.43 -15.17 -7.86
C ARG A 62 -3.16 -16.02 -7.66
N PRO A 63 -3.16 -17.28 -8.13
CA PRO A 63 -1.93 -18.07 -8.20
C PRO A 63 -0.89 -17.35 -9.09
N GLN A 64 0.39 -17.44 -8.72
CA GLN A 64 1.55 -16.90 -9.45
C GLN A 64 1.72 -15.36 -9.42
N GLU A 65 0.92 -14.61 -8.67
CA GLU A 65 1.12 -13.14 -8.52
C GLU A 65 2.49 -12.77 -7.94
N ALA A 66 3.08 -13.65 -7.13
CA ALA A 66 4.41 -13.43 -6.56
C ALA A 66 5.55 -13.85 -7.48
N ASP A 67 5.32 -14.46 -8.65
CA ASP A 67 6.42 -14.92 -9.51
C ASP A 67 7.13 -13.78 -10.24
N ASP A 68 6.56 -12.57 -10.21
CA ASP A 68 7.20 -11.36 -10.74
C ASP A 68 8.45 -11.00 -9.89
N PRO A 69 9.67 -11.01 -10.49
CA PRO A 69 10.90 -10.65 -9.78
C PRO A 69 10.88 -9.26 -9.17
N GLN A 70 10.18 -8.29 -9.78
CA GLN A 70 10.08 -6.93 -9.25
C GLN A 70 9.25 -6.89 -7.97
N ILE A 71 8.17 -7.66 -7.91
CA ILE A 71 7.33 -7.80 -6.71
C ILE A 71 8.14 -8.44 -5.57
N LYS A 72 8.89 -9.52 -5.85
CA LYS A 72 9.74 -10.18 -4.84
C LYS A 72 10.75 -9.20 -4.24
N GLU A 73 11.44 -8.43 -5.08
CA GLU A 73 12.41 -7.46 -4.61
C GLU A 73 11.80 -6.38 -3.72
N VAL A 74 10.63 -5.86 -4.08
CA VAL A 74 9.93 -4.86 -3.27
C VAL A 74 9.51 -5.47 -1.93
N VAL A 75 8.97 -6.69 -1.92
CA VAL A 75 8.61 -7.41 -0.68
C VAL A 75 9.83 -7.60 0.23
N ASP A 76 10.98 -8.03 -0.31
CA ASP A 76 12.22 -8.18 0.45
C ASP A 76 12.68 -6.87 1.11
N GLN A 77 12.53 -5.75 0.40
CA GLN A 77 12.87 -4.43 0.94
C GLN A 77 11.91 -4.00 2.04
N LEU A 78 10.60 -4.22 1.87
CA LEU A 78 9.58 -3.96 2.90
C LEU A 78 9.86 -4.78 4.18
N LEU A 79 10.27 -6.03 4.04
CA LEU A 79 10.60 -6.91 5.18
C LEU A 79 11.81 -6.40 5.97
N LYS A 80 12.86 -5.93 5.29
CA LYS A 80 14.04 -5.34 5.96
C LYS A 80 13.67 -4.11 6.79
N ILE A 81 12.83 -3.23 6.25
CA ILE A 81 12.35 -2.05 6.98
C ILE A 81 11.48 -2.49 8.18
N ALA A 82 10.64 -3.52 8.00
CA ALA A 82 9.81 -4.03 9.09
C ALA A 82 10.65 -4.61 10.24
N ASP A 83 11.76 -5.29 9.94
CA ASP A 83 12.68 -5.79 10.96
C ASP A 83 13.35 -4.66 11.76
N ASP A 84 13.65 -3.55 11.12
CA ASP A 84 14.18 -2.36 11.81
C ASP A 84 13.09 -1.64 12.62
N LEU A 85 11.86 -1.57 12.11
CA LEU A 85 10.70 -1.03 12.81
C LEU A 85 10.27 -1.88 14.01
N ASN A 86 10.38 -3.20 13.92
CA ASN A 86 10.04 -4.10 15.02
C ASN A 86 10.93 -3.94 16.26
N LYS A 87 12.08 -3.27 16.12
CA LYS A 87 12.92 -2.88 17.25
C LYS A 87 12.37 -1.67 18.02
N ASN A 88 11.41 -0.93 17.46
CA ASN A 88 10.79 0.23 18.09
C ASN A 88 9.63 -0.19 19.03
N ALA A 89 9.84 -0.06 20.34
CA ALA A 89 8.88 -0.47 21.36
C ALA A 89 7.59 0.37 21.41
N GLU A 90 7.64 1.64 20.99
CA GLU A 90 6.47 2.54 20.99
C GLU A 90 5.47 2.16 19.89
N LEU A 91 5.99 1.83 18.70
CA LEU A 91 5.21 1.24 17.62
C LEU A 91 4.54 -0.07 18.07
N GLN A 92 5.27 -0.95 18.77
CA GLN A 92 4.71 -2.20 19.29
C GLN A 92 3.57 -1.98 20.29
N HIS A 93 3.66 -0.94 21.13
CA HIS A 93 2.60 -0.58 22.07
C HIS A 93 1.33 -0.11 21.36
N LEU A 94 1.45 0.76 20.35
CA LEU A 94 0.32 1.19 19.51
C LEU A 94 -0.34 0.00 18.79
N ILE A 95 0.46 -0.92 18.25
CA ILE A 95 -0.04 -2.13 17.59
C ILE A 95 -0.79 -3.04 18.58
N SER A 96 -0.31 -3.18 19.82
CA SER A 96 -0.96 -4.04 20.83
C SER A 96 -2.35 -3.56 21.26
N THR A 97 -2.61 -2.26 21.15
CA THR A 97 -3.87 -1.63 21.57
C THR A 97 -5.03 -1.95 20.63
N VAL A 98 -4.76 -2.40 19.39
CA VAL A 98 -5.78 -2.64 18.35
C VAL A 98 -6.58 -3.94 18.57
N GLN A 99 -6.21 -4.77 19.56
CA GLN A 99 -6.71 -6.14 19.70
C GLN A 99 -8.16 -6.31 20.23
N SER A 100 -9.02 -5.28 20.27
CA SER A 100 -10.44 -5.49 20.65
C SER A 100 -11.43 -4.52 19.99
N ASN A 101 -12.20 -5.07 19.04
CA ASN A 101 -13.59 -4.74 18.66
C ASN A 101 -13.80 -3.45 17.81
N CYS A 102 -14.60 -3.59 16.74
CA CYS A 102 -14.70 -2.67 15.59
C CYS A 102 -13.35 -2.40 14.89
N ALA A 103 -12.75 -3.47 14.37
CA ALA A 103 -11.41 -3.47 13.77
C ALA A 103 -11.19 -2.44 12.65
N GLN A 104 -12.23 -2.02 11.92
CA GLN A 104 -12.06 -1.04 10.84
C GLN A 104 -11.78 0.37 11.38
N ASP A 105 -12.61 0.88 12.30
CA ASP A 105 -12.46 2.24 12.82
C ASP A 105 -11.17 2.40 13.62
N VAL A 106 -10.81 1.37 14.39
CA VAL A 106 -9.54 1.34 15.11
C VAL A 106 -8.37 1.28 14.13
N PHE A 107 -8.41 0.41 13.11
CA PHE A 107 -7.39 0.34 12.07
C PHE A 107 -7.21 1.69 11.37
N MET A 108 -8.31 2.32 10.95
CA MET A 108 -8.27 3.61 10.26
C MET A 108 -7.75 4.73 11.17
N THR A 109 -8.07 4.69 12.46
CA THR A 109 -7.55 5.66 13.44
C THR A 109 -6.05 5.53 13.60
N VAL A 110 -5.55 4.30 13.79
CA VAL A 110 -4.10 4.05 13.91
C VAL A 110 -3.39 4.37 12.61
N ALA A 111 -3.96 4.00 11.45
CA ALA A 111 -3.40 4.35 10.15
C ALA A 111 -3.27 5.87 10.01
N ARG A 112 -4.32 6.65 10.32
CA ARG A 112 -4.23 8.12 10.30
C ARG A 112 -3.12 8.67 11.21
N SER A 113 -2.97 8.11 12.41
CA SER A 113 -1.89 8.50 13.33
C SER A 113 -0.50 8.19 12.76
N ILE A 114 -0.29 7.04 12.12
CA ILE A 114 0.98 6.68 11.46
C ILE A 114 1.39 7.73 10.42
N PHE A 115 0.42 8.36 9.75
CA PHE A 115 0.65 9.32 8.67
C PHE A 115 0.44 10.78 9.07
N GLU A 116 0.28 11.10 10.35
CA GLU A 116 -0.05 12.46 10.82
C GLU A 116 0.99 13.50 10.38
N ASP A 117 2.29 13.19 10.50
CA ASP A 117 3.36 14.10 10.06
C ASP A 117 3.80 13.90 8.59
N GLY A 118 3.01 13.18 7.78
CA GLY A 118 3.30 12.92 6.36
C GLY A 118 3.63 11.48 5.99
N ILE A 119 4.02 11.27 4.73
CA ILE A 119 4.16 9.96 4.10
C ILE A 119 5.62 9.66 3.79
N ASN A 120 6.09 8.47 4.18
CA ASN A 120 7.37 7.91 3.76
C ASN A 120 7.27 6.38 3.72
N TRP A 121 8.27 5.72 3.11
CA TRP A 121 8.30 4.27 2.98
C TRP A 121 8.28 3.53 4.32
N GLY A 122 8.91 4.07 5.38
CA GLY A 122 8.86 3.49 6.72
C GLY A 122 7.43 3.45 7.29
N ARG A 123 6.66 4.52 7.09
CA ARG A 123 5.25 4.60 7.50
C ARG A 123 4.34 3.67 6.69
N ILE A 124 4.61 3.51 5.39
CA ILE A 124 3.93 2.53 4.54
C ILE A 124 4.20 1.10 5.04
N VAL A 125 5.44 0.79 5.41
CA VAL A 125 5.80 -0.50 6.01
C VAL A 125 5.11 -0.69 7.36
N ALA A 126 5.01 0.34 8.19
CA ALA A 126 4.28 0.27 9.45
C ALA A 126 2.79 -0.05 9.24
N LEU A 127 2.16 0.53 8.22
CA LEU A 127 0.78 0.20 7.82
C LEU A 127 0.65 -1.28 7.41
N PHE A 128 1.59 -1.78 6.59
CA PHE A 128 1.61 -3.18 6.16
C PHE A 128 1.82 -4.12 7.34
N HIS A 129 2.70 -3.75 8.28
CA HIS A 129 2.94 -4.53 9.47
C HIS A 129 1.73 -4.57 10.41
N LEU A 130 1.02 -3.44 10.56
CA LEU A 130 -0.25 -3.39 11.29
C LEU A 130 -1.30 -4.32 10.65
N ALA A 131 -1.42 -4.29 9.32
CA ALA A 131 -2.32 -5.18 8.59
C ALA A 131 -1.94 -6.66 8.76
N TYR A 132 -0.64 -6.99 8.68
CA TYR A 132 -0.13 -8.33 8.93
C TYR A 132 -0.57 -8.87 10.29
N ARG A 133 -0.45 -8.06 11.36
CA ARG A 133 -0.85 -8.48 12.72
C ARG A 133 -2.33 -8.85 12.81
N LEU A 134 -3.20 -8.09 12.13
CA LEU A 134 -4.64 -8.38 12.06
C LEU A 134 -4.93 -9.62 11.21
N ILE A 135 -4.26 -9.76 10.06
CA ILE A 135 -4.44 -10.90 9.16
C ILE A 135 -3.96 -12.18 9.84
N TYR A 136 -2.81 -12.16 10.52
CA TYR A 136 -2.29 -13.27 11.30
C TYR A 136 -3.28 -13.70 12.39
N GLN A 137 -3.85 -12.74 13.13
CA GLN A 137 -4.89 -13.04 14.11
C GLN A 137 -6.13 -13.70 13.46
N ALA A 138 -6.58 -13.23 12.30
CA ALA A 138 -7.69 -13.84 11.57
C ALA A 138 -7.35 -15.24 11.03
N LEU A 139 -6.12 -15.47 10.56
CA LEU A 139 -5.62 -16.77 10.09
C LEU A 139 -5.64 -17.81 11.22
N THR A 140 -5.13 -17.46 12.40
CA THR A 140 -5.13 -18.38 13.57
C THR A 140 -6.53 -18.72 14.08
N GLN A 141 -7.54 -17.92 13.72
CA GLN A 141 -8.95 -18.15 14.05
C GLN A 141 -9.76 -18.73 12.88
N ASN A 142 -9.13 -19.05 11.74
CA ASN A 142 -9.78 -19.52 10.50
C ASN A 142 -10.89 -18.59 9.98
N HIS A 143 -10.76 -17.28 10.18
CA HIS A 143 -11.73 -16.27 9.75
C HIS A 143 -11.34 -15.61 8.42
N PHE A 144 -11.34 -16.38 7.32
CA PHE A 144 -10.88 -15.90 6.00
C PHE A 144 -11.68 -14.73 5.42
N ASP A 145 -12.97 -14.61 5.75
CA ASP A 145 -13.77 -13.45 5.34
C ASP A 145 -13.28 -12.14 5.96
N ILE A 146 -12.69 -12.21 7.16
CA ILE A 146 -12.10 -11.05 7.84
C ILE A 146 -10.80 -10.63 7.14
N ILE A 147 -10.01 -11.59 6.65
CA ILE A 147 -8.76 -11.32 5.93
C ILE A 147 -9.01 -10.45 4.69
N LYS A 148 -10.02 -10.82 3.88
CA LYS A 148 -10.41 -10.04 2.70
C LYS A 148 -10.84 -8.63 3.07
N ARG A 149 -11.57 -8.47 4.19
CA ARG A 149 -11.98 -7.16 4.70
C ARG A 149 -10.78 -6.32 5.13
N ILE A 150 -9.81 -6.89 5.86
CA ILE A 150 -8.61 -6.17 6.27
C ILE A 150 -7.83 -5.67 5.05
N ILE A 151 -7.61 -6.54 4.06
CA ILE A 151 -6.92 -6.15 2.82
C ILE A 151 -7.70 -5.00 2.14
N SER A 152 -9.02 -5.09 2.05
CA SER A 152 -9.83 -4.00 1.46
C SER A 152 -9.67 -2.66 2.18
N TRP A 153 -9.55 -2.66 3.52
CA TRP A 153 -9.34 -1.44 4.30
C TRP A 153 -7.98 -0.82 4.02
N VAL A 154 -6.93 -1.64 3.92
CA VAL A 154 -5.59 -1.17 3.57
C VAL A 154 -5.59 -0.55 2.17
N LEU A 155 -6.20 -1.23 1.19
CA LEU A 155 -6.28 -0.74 -0.19
C LEU A 155 -7.10 0.54 -0.30
N GLN A 156 -8.21 0.64 0.43
CA GLN A 156 -9.00 1.87 0.52
C GLN A 156 -8.15 3.01 1.10
N PHE A 157 -7.42 2.75 2.18
CA PHE A 157 -6.55 3.76 2.80
C PHE A 157 -5.44 4.21 1.84
N ILE A 158 -4.81 3.28 1.12
CA ILE A 158 -3.81 3.59 0.09
C ILE A 158 -4.44 4.46 -0.99
N LYS A 159 -5.62 4.10 -1.49
CA LYS A 159 -6.32 4.84 -2.54
C LYS A 159 -6.60 6.28 -2.14
N GLU A 160 -7.09 6.47 -0.92
CA GLU A 160 -7.54 7.78 -0.44
C GLU A 160 -6.39 8.68 0.02
N ASN A 161 -5.30 8.10 0.54
CA ASN A 161 -4.29 8.88 1.28
C ASN A 161 -2.86 8.74 0.73
N ILE A 162 -2.52 7.66 0.04
CA ILE A 162 -1.12 7.30 -0.28
C ILE A 162 -0.86 7.26 -1.79
N SER A 163 -1.87 6.94 -2.60
CA SER A 163 -1.80 6.74 -4.06
C SER A 163 -1.09 7.89 -4.78
N ALA A 164 -1.48 9.14 -4.49
CA ALA A 164 -0.88 10.33 -5.07
C ALA A 164 0.62 10.44 -4.75
N TRP A 165 1.02 10.11 -3.52
CA TRP A 165 2.43 10.14 -3.12
C TRP A 165 3.24 9.04 -3.83
N ILE A 166 2.71 7.82 -3.91
CA ILE A 166 3.35 6.70 -4.63
C ILE A 166 3.52 7.05 -6.10
N ARG A 167 2.51 7.69 -6.70
CA ARG A 167 2.58 8.16 -8.08
C ARG A 167 3.73 9.16 -8.27
N GLN A 168 3.91 10.09 -7.34
CA GLN A 168 5.03 11.04 -7.36
C GLN A 168 6.39 10.35 -7.19
N GLN A 169 6.46 9.20 -6.51
CA GLN A 169 7.69 8.39 -6.41
C GLN A 169 7.97 7.55 -7.67
N GLY A 170 7.08 7.58 -8.68
CA GLY A 170 7.20 6.76 -9.89
C GLY A 170 6.63 5.34 -9.74
N GLY A 171 5.74 5.13 -8.78
CA GLY A 171 5.10 3.83 -8.51
C GLY A 171 5.75 3.08 -7.33
N TRP A 172 5.46 1.79 -7.21
CA TRP A 172 6.00 0.93 -6.16
C TRP A 172 7.43 0.44 -6.43
N SER A 173 7.97 0.72 -7.63
CA SER A 173 9.30 0.33 -8.07
C SER A 173 10.38 1.08 -7.26
N LEU A 174 10.84 0.47 -6.18
CA LEU A 174 11.84 1.02 -5.25
C LEU A 174 13.21 1.34 -5.90
N HIS A 175 13.45 0.92 -7.14
CA HIS A 175 14.64 1.26 -7.93
C HIS A 175 14.83 2.75 -8.21
N GLN A 176 13.76 3.54 -8.26
CA GLN A 176 13.83 5.00 -8.50
C GLN A 176 13.55 5.84 -7.25
N ALA A 177 12.88 5.27 -6.26
CA ALA A 177 12.71 5.91 -4.97
C ALA A 177 14.07 5.94 -4.27
N SER A 178 14.71 7.11 -4.26
CA SER A 178 16.05 7.39 -3.73
C SER A 178 16.36 6.69 -2.40
N PHE A 179 16.79 5.43 -2.47
CA PHE A 179 17.43 4.73 -1.36
C PHE A 179 18.94 4.99 -1.39
N SER A 180 19.33 6.19 -1.83
CA SER A 180 20.69 6.67 -1.63
C SER A 180 20.88 6.86 -0.14
N SER A 181 21.67 5.97 0.48
CA SER A 181 22.52 6.03 1.69
C SER A 181 22.32 7.10 2.78
N ARG A 182 21.68 8.24 2.51
CA ARG A 182 21.20 9.25 3.47
C ARG A 182 19.82 8.92 4.06
N ALA A 183 19.00 8.12 3.37
CA ALA A 183 17.66 7.74 3.86
C ALA A 183 17.69 6.81 5.07
N HIS A 184 18.68 5.92 5.20
CA HIS A 184 18.85 5.07 6.40
C HIS A 184 18.95 5.87 7.70
N SER A 185 19.59 7.04 7.65
CA SER A 185 19.74 7.92 8.82
C SER A 185 18.49 8.75 9.11
N SER A 186 17.68 9.06 8.09
CA SER A 186 16.42 9.80 8.26
C SER A 186 15.20 8.90 8.53
N LEU A 187 15.26 7.60 8.18
CA LEU A 187 14.17 6.63 8.39
C LEU A 187 13.92 6.31 9.88
N ILE A 188 14.93 6.46 10.73
CA ILE A 188 14.84 6.27 12.20
C ILE A 188 14.62 7.61 12.92
N ALA A 189 14.89 8.75 12.27
CA ALA A 189 14.99 10.04 12.95
C ALA A 189 13.64 10.66 13.35
N HIS A 190 12.51 10.22 12.79
CA HIS A 190 11.18 10.80 13.05
C HIS A 190 10.08 9.73 13.10
N ILE A 191 10.33 8.68 13.87
CA ILE A 191 9.26 7.93 14.55
C ILE A 191 9.25 8.42 15.98
#